data_AF-A0A5N5KGQ4-F1
#
_entry.id   AF-A0A5N5KGQ4-F1
#
_cell.length_a   1.000
_cell.length_b   1.000
_cell.length_c   1.000
_cell.angle_alpha   90.00
_cell.angle_beta   90.00
_cell.angle_gamma   90.00
#
_symmetry.space_group_name_H-M   'P 1'
#
loop_
_entity.id
_entity.type
_entity.pdbx_description
1 polymer ?
#
loop_
_entity_poly.entity_id
_entity_poly.type
_entity_poly.pdbx_seq_one_letter_code
_entity_poly.pdbx_strand_id
1 'polypeptide(L)'
;MQEEGEMVTPGEVLGKAAELKAGKGAYIGSYRDTDLQYVFSSLTGLRRTVSPSPDSPDQRPTVEVTGHKAHGAVPEPGSVVIARVTKVMAKTASADIMCVGPKSVRDKFTGIIRQQDVRSTEIDKVDMHLSFRPGDIIRALVVSLMLELSLGDARAYYLSTAKNELGVVSAESAAGATLVPISWTEMQCPLTGQIEQRKVAKDCFDLPPDYFQQLPSDLRLDLNDAAFDLSNGSVLDECGKELGEILLNLSRAWELAFGKRLISSGRRFQSMGQYGQGELQKIAQTMITSGKLLSASSMPMETDKESKKETRVFKFGELQVEITPQKANIGAVIGLVFGILSWELAQGIQSIPESSLEYANDNALLLAKSLRVALLAVCFSSAFLSACTTVALFLLARQLKSEED
;
A
#
# COMPACT_ATOMS: atom_id res chain seq x y z
N MET A 1 17.64 21.90 -21.94
CA MET A 1 17.64 22.00 -23.41
C MET A 1 17.59 20.60 -23.96
N GLN A 2 16.47 20.19 -24.56
CA GLN A 2 16.44 18.98 -25.38
C GLN A 2 17.25 19.32 -26.64
N GLU A 3 18.31 18.56 -26.93
CA GLU A 3 19.05 18.70 -28.20
C GLU A 3 18.05 18.57 -29.35
N GLU A 4 17.98 19.59 -30.22
CA GLU A 4 17.17 19.53 -31.43
C GLU A 4 17.67 18.35 -32.29
N GLY A 5 16.80 17.36 -32.50
CA GLY A 5 17.13 16.18 -33.28
C GLY A 5 17.44 16.54 -34.74
N GLU A 6 18.52 15.98 -35.27
CA GLU A 6 18.90 16.12 -36.68
C GLU A 6 17.94 15.32 -37.56
N MET A 7 17.40 15.94 -38.62
CA MET A 7 16.51 15.28 -39.57
C MET A 7 17.32 14.43 -40.55
N VAL A 8 17.00 13.13 -40.61
CA VAL A 8 17.71 12.16 -41.44
C VAL A 8 16.76 11.45 -42.40
N THR A 9 17.31 10.95 -43.51
CA THR A 9 16.58 10.26 -44.57
C THR A 9 16.95 8.79 -44.68
N PRO A 10 16.07 7.90 -45.18
CA PRO A 10 16.39 6.49 -45.38
C PRO A 10 17.60 6.32 -46.30
N GLY A 11 18.56 5.49 -45.87
CA GLY A 11 19.82 5.25 -46.57
C GLY A 11 20.96 6.20 -46.19
N GLU A 12 20.70 7.20 -45.35
CA GLU A 12 21.71 8.11 -44.84
C GLU A 12 22.61 7.44 -43.79
N VAL A 13 23.91 7.74 -43.82
CA VAL A 13 24.91 7.16 -42.92
C VAL A 13 24.90 7.92 -41.60
N LEU A 14 24.53 7.24 -40.52
CA LEU A 14 24.47 7.81 -39.16
C LEU A 14 25.81 7.71 -38.42
N GLY A 15 26.68 6.79 -38.85
CA GLY A 15 28.07 6.66 -38.40
C GLY A 15 28.58 5.21 -38.46
N LYS A 16 29.76 4.95 -37.89
CA LYS A 16 30.39 3.62 -37.94
C LYS A 16 29.76 2.66 -36.94
N ALA A 17 29.55 1.41 -37.34
CA ALA A 17 29.02 0.38 -36.45
C ALA A 17 29.98 0.01 -35.31
N ALA A 18 31.27 0.38 -35.40
CA ALA A 18 32.23 0.22 -34.32
C ALA A 18 32.01 1.20 -33.17
N GLU A 19 31.44 2.38 -33.44
CA GLU A 19 31.25 3.47 -32.48
C GLU A 19 29.79 3.58 -32.02
N LEU A 20 28.85 3.20 -32.89
CA LEU A 20 27.42 3.34 -32.68
C LEU A 20 26.71 2.01 -32.78
N LYS A 21 25.71 1.82 -31.93
CA LYS A 21 24.78 0.69 -32.01
C LYS A 21 23.51 1.11 -32.75
N ALA A 22 23.04 0.28 -33.68
CA ALA A 22 21.77 0.53 -34.38
C ALA A 22 20.58 0.23 -33.45
N GLY A 23 19.71 1.22 -33.25
CA GLY A 23 18.46 1.11 -32.50
C GLY A 23 17.22 1.15 -33.40
N LYS A 24 16.06 1.55 -32.84
CA LYS A 24 14.81 1.62 -33.60
C LYS A 24 14.93 2.59 -34.79
N GLY A 25 14.58 2.15 -36.00
CA GLY A 25 14.67 2.97 -37.21
C GLY A 25 16.07 3.09 -37.82
N ALA A 26 17.03 2.28 -37.36
CA ALA A 26 18.37 2.18 -37.93
C ALA A 26 18.75 0.71 -38.20
N TYR A 27 19.64 0.47 -39.16
CA TYR A 27 20.16 -0.86 -39.47
C TYR A 27 21.66 -0.82 -39.76
N ILE A 28 22.33 -1.96 -39.65
CA ILE A 28 23.76 -2.09 -39.95
C ILE A 28 23.89 -2.64 -41.37
N GLY A 29 24.79 -2.06 -42.17
CA GLY A 29 25.13 -2.55 -43.50
C GLY A 29 26.60 -2.29 -43.83
N SER A 30 27.09 -2.95 -44.87
CA SER A 30 28.42 -2.67 -45.43
C SER A 30 28.32 -1.56 -46.47
N TYR A 31 29.27 -0.63 -46.46
CA TYR A 31 29.30 0.46 -47.42
C TYR A 31 30.29 0.16 -48.55
N ARG A 32 29.82 0.20 -49.80
CA ARG A 32 30.64 0.11 -51.03
C ARG A 32 31.72 -0.99 -50.99
N ASP A 33 31.34 -2.20 -50.60
CA ASP A 33 32.21 -3.39 -50.63
C ASP A 33 33.48 -3.30 -49.75
N THR A 34 33.44 -2.44 -48.73
CA THR A 34 34.48 -2.40 -47.69
C THR A 34 34.09 -3.31 -46.51
N ASP A 35 35.07 -3.91 -45.83
CA ASP A 35 34.87 -4.70 -44.60
C ASP A 35 34.34 -3.86 -43.41
N LEU A 36 34.14 -2.56 -43.61
CA LEU A 36 33.67 -1.63 -42.60
C LEU A 36 32.14 -1.55 -42.59
N GLN A 37 31.58 -1.85 -41.43
CA GLN A 37 30.14 -1.75 -41.16
C GLN A 37 29.75 -0.34 -40.73
N TYR A 38 28.66 0.16 -41.30
CA TYR A 38 28.06 1.45 -40.99
C TYR A 38 26.63 1.27 -40.51
N VAL A 39 26.17 2.21 -39.69
CA VAL A 39 24.79 2.34 -39.28
C VAL A 39 24.09 3.27 -40.24
N PHE A 40 23.01 2.80 -40.85
CA PHE A 40 22.18 3.54 -41.79
C PHE A 40 20.80 3.82 -41.18
N SER A 41 20.20 4.94 -41.56
CA SER A 41 18.79 5.20 -41.25
C SER A 41 17.88 4.34 -42.14
N SER A 42 16.85 3.72 -41.57
CA SER A 42 15.78 3.07 -42.35
C SER A 42 14.54 3.94 -42.51
N LEU A 43 14.46 5.09 -41.81
CA LEU A 43 13.27 5.93 -41.75
C LEU A 43 13.61 7.41 -42.01
N THR A 44 12.65 8.17 -42.55
CA THR A 44 12.75 9.64 -42.59
C THR A 44 12.28 10.21 -41.27
N GLY A 45 13.18 10.80 -40.47
CA GLY A 45 12.83 11.13 -39.10
C GLY A 45 13.89 11.92 -38.33
N LEU A 46 13.59 12.19 -37.06
CA LEU A 46 14.53 12.82 -36.14
C LEU A 46 15.47 11.75 -35.57
N ARG A 47 16.76 11.99 -35.70
CA ARG A 47 17.81 11.22 -35.06
C ARG A 47 17.86 11.54 -33.57
N ARG A 48 17.90 10.49 -32.74
CA ARG A 48 18.14 10.57 -31.30
C ARG A 48 19.24 9.60 -30.90
N THR A 49 20.22 10.10 -30.16
CA THR A 49 21.27 9.26 -29.58
C THR A 49 20.92 8.96 -28.13
N VAL A 50 20.81 7.68 -27.78
CA VAL A 50 20.56 7.19 -26.42
C VAL A 50 21.87 6.74 -25.83
N SER A 51 22.26 7.34 -24.71
CA SER A 51 23.45 6.95 -23.96
C SER A 51 23.31 5.52 -23.42
N PRO A 52 24.40 4.73 -23.40
CA PRO A 52 24.37 3.36 -22.89
C PRO A 52 24.01 3.32 -21.39
N SER A 53 23.43 2.19 -20.96
CA SER A 53 23.24 1.89 -19.53
C SER A 53 24.58 1.49 -18.91
N PRO A 54 24.91 1.88 -17.65
CA PRO A 54 26.16 1.50 -17.01
C PRO A 54 26.33 -0.03 -16.81
N ASP A 55 25.23 -0.80 -16.84
CA ASP A 55 25.22 -2.25 -16.66
C ASP A 55 25.36 -3.05 -17.97
N SER A 56 25.39 -2.42 -19.14
CA SER A 56 25.50 -3.15 -20.42
C SER A 56 26.96 -3.45 -20.78
N PRO A 57 27.27 -4.66 -21.31
CA PRO A 57 28.63 -5.03 -21.74
C PRO A 57 29.11 -4.18 -22.93
N ASP A 58 28.18 -3.57 -23.66
CA ASP A 58 28.46 -2.69 -24.79
C ASP A 58 28.20 -1.22 -24.36
N GLN A 59 29.27 -0.45 -24.24
CA GLN A 59 29.22 0.97 -23.83
C GLN A 59 28.99 1.92 -25.02
N ARG A 60 28.60 1.41 -26.18
CA ARG A 60 28.36 2.27 -27.36
C ARG A 60 26.99 2.94 -27.28
N PRO A 61 26.91 4.24 -27.63
CA PRO A 61 25.62 4.92 -27.73
C PRO A 61 24.76 4.30 -28.83
N THR A 62 23.46 4.19 -28.55
CA THR A 62 22.48 3.63 -29.49
C THR A 62 21.82 4.77 -30.27
N VAL A 63 21.82 4.69 -31.60
CA VAL A 63 21.16 5.68 -32.46
C VAL A 63 19.80 5.17 -32.90
N GLU A 64 18.77 5.95 -32.60
CA GLU A 64 17.39 5.69 -33.01
C GLU A 64 16.90 6.80 -33.95
N VAL A 65 16.10 6.45 -34.95
CA VAL A 65 15.47 7.40 -35.86
C VAL A 65 13.96 7.26 -35.73
N THR A 66 13.30 8.33 -35.29
CA THR A 66 11.84 8.35 -35.14
C THR A 66 11.19 9.06 -36.32
N GLY A 67 10.36 8.32 -37.07
CA GLY A 67 9.73 8.85 -38.29
C GLY A 67 8.79 10.02 -38.03
N HIS A 68 8.72 10.97 -38.97
CA HIS A 68 7.79 12.12 -38.91
C HIS A 68 6.30 11.68 -38.99
N LYS A 69 6.05 10.50 -39.56
CA LYS A 69 4.80 9.74 -39.44
C LYS A 69 5.05 8.53 -38.55
N ALA A 70 5.38 8.76 -37.28
CA ALA A 70 5.47 7.65 -36.34
C ALA A 70 4.12 6.94 -36.35
N HIS A 71 4.09 5.66 -36.76
CA HIS A 71 2.98 4.77 -36.44
C HIS A 71 2.70 4.95 -34.95
N GLY A 72 1.41 5.09 -34.59
CA GLY A 72 1.02 5.33 -33.19
C GLY A 72 1.65 4.28 -32.28
N ALA A 73 1.73 4.56 -30.97
CA ALA A 73 2.32 3.62 -30.02
C ALA A 73 1.72 2.22 -30.21
N VAL A 74 2.54 1.25 -30.64
CA VAL A 74 2.11 -0.12 -30.88
C VAL A 74 2.20 -0.88 -29.55
N PRO A 75 1.16 -1.62 -29.15
CA PRO A 75 1.24 -2.45 -27.95
C PRO A 75 2.27 -3.56 -28.12
N GLU A 76 3.33 -3.55 -27.31
CA GLU A 76 4.30 -4.64 -27.20
C GLU A 76 3.92 -5.57 -26.02
N PRO A 77 4.17 -6.89 -26.11
CA PRO A 77 3.95 -7.80 -24.97
C PRO A 77 4.66 -7.32 -23.70
N GLY A 78 3.99 -7.42 -22.55
CA GLY A 78 4.44 -6.88 -21.26
C GLY A 78 4.06 -5.42 -21.02
N SER A 79 3.60 -4.69 -22.03
CA SER A 79 3.15 -3.30 -21.86
C SER A 79 1.80 -3.22 -21.16
N VAL A 80 1.65 -2.21 -20.29
CA VAL A 80 0.36 -1.87 -19.67
C VAL A 80 -0.41 -0.94 -20.61
N VAL A 81 -1.66 -1.27 -20.86
CA VAL A 81 -2.55 -0.55 -21.77
C VAL A 81 -3.82 -0.12 -21.05
N ILE A 82 -4.37 1.00 -21.50
CA ILE A 82 -5.72 1.43 -21.13
C ILE A 82 -6.63 1.11 -22.31
N ALA A 83 -7.70 0.37 -22.03
CA ALA A 83 -8.65 -0.06 -23.03
C ALA A 83 -10.08 0.21 -22.54
N ARG A 84 -11.00 0.38 -23.49
CA ARG A 84 -12.44 0.49 -23.22
C ARG A 84 -13.12 -0.81 -23.60
N VAL A 85 -13.84 -1.41 -22.66
CA VAL A 85 -14.60 -2.64 -22.90
C VAL A 85 -15.71 -2.35 -23.91
N THR A 86 -15.73 -3.09 -25.02
CA THR A 86 -16.74 -2.93 -26.08
C THR A 86 -17.85 -3.96 -25.94
N LYS A 87 -17.49 -5.21 -25.67
CA LYS A 87 -18.43 -6.31 -25.56
C LYS A 87 -17.99 -7.30 -24.50
N VAL A 88 -18.95 -7.76 -23.71
CA VAL A 88 -18.74 -8.80 -22.69
C VAL A 88 -19.55 -10.04 -23.08
N MET A 89 -18.89 -11.19 -23.14
CA MET A 89 -19.48 -12.52 -23.31
C MET A 89 -19.21 -13.35 -22.04
N ALA A 90 -19.85 -14.51 -21.92
CA ALA A 90 -19.75 -15.36 -20.73
C ALA A 90 -18.31 -15.77 -20.35
N LYS A 91 -17.43 -16.00 -21.33
CA LYS A 91 -16.04 -16.46 -21.11
C LYS A 91 -14.97 -15.49 -21.60
N THR A 92 -15.36 -14.45 -22.33
CA THR A 92 -14.43 -13.52 -22.97
C THR A 92 -15.00 -12.10 -22.96
N ALA A 93 -14.13 -11.11 -22.82
CA ALA A 93 -14.46 -9.71 -23.00
C ALA A 93 -13.57 -9.10 -24.09
N SER A 94 -14.18 -8.34 -24.99
CA SER A 94 -13.49 -7.56 -26.02
C SER A 94 -13.37 -6.12 -25.56
N ALA A 95 -12.20 -5.53 -25.79
CA ALA A 95 -11.91 -4.15 -25.44
C ALA A 95 -11.12 -3.46 -26.55
N ASP A 96 -11.32 -2.16 -26.74
CA ASP A 96 -10.54 -1.36 -27.69
C ASP A 96 -9.43 -0.63 -26.94
N ILE A 97 -8.19 -0.84 -27.37
CA ILE A 97 -7.00 -0.22 -26.77
C ILE A 97 -6.93 1.25 -27.19
N MET A 98 -6.85 2.14 -26.20
CA MET A 98 -6.78 3.59 -26.39
C MET A 98 -5.38 4.13 -26.14
N CYS A 99 -4.71 3.63 -25.10
CA CYS A 99 -3.40 4.12 -24.69
C CYS A 99 -2.47 2.93 -24.41
N VAL A 100 -1.21 3.08 -24.80
CA VAL A 100 -0.12 2.18 -24.43
C VAL A 100 0.79 2.94 -23.49
N GLY A 101 0.74 2.61 -22.20
CA GLY A 101 1.33 3.41 -21.14
C GLY A 101 0.86 4.88 -21.20
N PRO A 102 1.77 5.86 -21.21
CA PRO A 102 1.42 7.28 -21.28
C PRO A 102 1.10 7.77 -22.70
N LYS A 103 1.22 6.93 -23.73
CA LYS A 103 1.06 7.34 -25.14
C LYS A 103 -0.32 6.95 -25.67
N SER A 104 -1.05 7.93 -26.21
CA SER A 104 -2.31 7.68 -26.92
C SER A 104 -2.06 6.97 -28.24
N VAL A 105 -2.87 5.96 -28.53
CA VAL A 105 -2.85 5.23 -29.80
C VAL A 105 -3.89 5.85 -30.76
N ARG A 106 -3.50 6.05 -32.02
CA ARG A 106 -4.41 6.56 -33.07
C ARG A 106 -5.13 5.43 -33.81
N ASP A 107 -4.43 4.32 -34.00
CA ASP A 107 -4.96 3.13 -34.66
C ASP A 107 -5.83 2.32 -33.69
N LYS A 108 -6.91 1.73 -34.20
CA LYS A 108 -7.81 0.91 -33.38
C LYS A 108 -7.21 -0.48 -33.23
N PHE A 109 -6.68 -0.80 -32.05
CA PHE A 109 -6.29 -2.17 -31.71
C PHE A 109 -7.35 -2.80 -30.81
N THR A 110 -7.74 -4.04 -31.13
CA THR A 110 -8.69 -4.79 -30.31
C THR A 110 -7.95 -5.72 -29.37
N GLY A 111 -8.33 -5.71 -28.10
CA GLY A 111 -7.88 -6.59 -27.04
C GLY A 111 -8.96 -7.59 -26.64
N ILE A 112 -8.54 -8.81 -26.30
CA ILE A 112 -9.41 -9.89 -25.82
C ILE A 112 -8.91 -10.32 -24.44
N ILE A 113 -9.82 -10.32 -23.47
CA ILE A 113 -9.60 -10.79 -22.10
C ILE A 113 -10.40 -12.09 -21.94
N ARG A 114 -9.73 -13.19 -21.59
CA ARG A 114 -10.40 -14.47 -21.32
C ARG A 114 -10.69 -14.58 -19.83
N GLN A 115 -11.66 -15.43 -19.46
CA GLN A 115 -12.00 -15.71 -18.07
C GLN A 115 -10.77 -16.06 -17.21
N GLN A 116 -9.87 -16.87 -17.77
CA GLN A 116 -8.60 -17.27 -17.12
C GLN A 116 -7.59 -16.15 -16.89
N ASP A 117 -7.73 -15.03 -17.60
CA ASP A 117 -6.78 -13.92 -17.55
C ASP A 117 -7.30 -12.77 -16.66
N VAL A 118 -8.46 -12.93 -15.98
CA VAL A 118 -9.11 -11.88 -15.18
C VAL A 118 -8.54 -11.76 -13.76
N ARG A 119 -8.32 -12.88 -13.07
CA ARG A 119 -7.78 -12.96 -11.69
C ARG A 119 -6.66 -13.99 -11.64
N SER A 120 -5.65 -13.76 -10.81
CA SER A 120 -4.60 -14.77 -10.57
C SER A 120 -5.12 -16.00 -9.81
N THR A 121 -6.13 -15.81 -8.96
CA THR A 121 -6.69 -16.82 -8.05
C THR A 121 -8.18 -17.00 -8.31
N GLU A 122 -8.71 -18.19 -7.99
CA GLU A 122 -10.13 -18.55 -8.20
C GLU A 122 -10.64 -18.33 -9.64
N ILE A 123 -9.83 -18.72 -10.64
CA ILE A 123 -10.14 -18.53 -12.07
C ILE A 123 -11.53 -19.07 -12.47
N ASP A 124 -11.90 -20.25 -11.96
CA ASP A 124 -13.14 -20.93 -12.35
C ASP A 124 -14.41 -20.26 -11.80
N LYS A 125 -14.28 -19.41 -10.77
CA LYS A 125 -15.40 -18.71 -10.12
C LYS A 125 -15.63 -17.32 -10.71
N VAL A 126 -14.76 -16.86 -11.62
CA VAL A 126 -14.87 -15.52 -12.20
C VAL A 126 -16.06 -15.46 -13.14
N ASP A 127 -17.03 -14.58 -12.85
CA ASP A 127 -18.06 -14.15 -13.79
C ASP A 127 -17.61 -12.89 -14.52
N MET A 128 -17.63 -12.95 -15.86
CA MET A 128 -17.22 -11.83 -16.71
C MET A 128 -18.21 -10.66 -16.61
N HIS A 129 -19.51 -10.90 -16.48
CA HIS A 129 -20.53 -9.85 -16.38
C HIS A 129 -20.50 -9.10 -15.05
N LEU A 130 -20.00 -9.75 -13.99
CA LEU A 130 -19.77 -9.11 -12.68
C LEU A 130 -18.40 -8.41 -12.61
N SER A 131 -17.46 -8.78 -13.49
CA SER A 131 -16.12 -8.19 -13.51
C SER A 131 -16.05 -6.93 -14.38
N PHE A 132 -16.70 -6.96 -15.54
CA PHE A 132 -16.68 -5.89 -16.54
C PHE A 132 -18.05 -5.66 -17.15
N ARG A 133 -18.32 -4.41 -17.52
CA ARG A 133 -19.45 -4.03 -18.36
C ARG A 133 -19.01 -3.31 -19.63
N PRO A 134 -19.83 -3.35 -20.69
CA PRO A 134 -19.60 -2.55 -21.88
C PRO A 134 -19.53 -1.07 -21.50
N GLY A 135 -18.51 -0.37 -22.01
CA GLY A 135 -18.24 1.04 -21.70
C GLY A 135 -17.19 1.25 -20.61
N ASP A 136 -16.90 0.25 -19.77
CA ASP A 136 -15.92 0.38 -18.70
C ASP A 136 -14.51 0.65 -19.26
N ILE A 137 -13.77 1.51 -18.57
CA ILE A 137 -12.36 1.79 -18.85
C ILE A 137 -11.51 0.91 -17.94
N ILE A 138 -10.70 0.07 -18.57
CA ILE A 138 -9.87 -0.93 -17.90
C ILE A 138 -8.39 -0.66 -18.15
N ARG A 139 -7.58 -1.01 -17.16
CA ARG A 139 -6.13 -1.09 -17.26
C ARG A 139 -5.74 -2.57 -17.28
N ALA A 140 -5.06 -2.98 -18.34
CA ALA A 140 -4.70 -4.37 -18.58
C ALA A 140 -3.26 -4.49 -19.08
N LEU A 141 -2.69 -5.68 -18.97
CA LEU A 141 -1.35 -5.99 -19.47
C LEU A 141 -1.46 -6.81 -20.76
N VAL A 142 -0.69 -6.44 -21.77
CA VAL A 142 -0.62 -7.19 -23.03
C VAL A 142 0.21 -8.45 -22.81
N VAL A 143 -0.40 -9.62 -22.90
CA VAL A 143 0.30 -10.90 -22.72
C VAL A 143 0.94 -11.36 -24.02
N SER A 144 0.16 -11.36 -25.11
CA SER A 144 0.62 -11.84 -26.40
C SER A 144 -0.19 -11.25 -27.55
N LEU A 145 0.41 -11.25 -28.74
CA LEU A 145 -0.26 -10.92 -29.98
C LEU A 145 -1.03 -12.15 -30.48
N MET A 146 -2.32 -12.00 -30.75
CA MET A 146 -3.11 -13.01 -31.44
C MET A 146 -2.96 -12.76 -32.94
N LEU A 147 -2.04 -13.50 -33.56
CA LEU A 147 -2.03 -13.69 -35.01
C LEU A 147 -2.88 -14.92 -35.29
N GLU A 148 -4.18 -14.74 -35.50
CA GLU A 148 -4.89 -15.76 -36.25
C GLU A 148 -4.37 -15.74 -37.68
N LEU A 149 -3.77 -16.86 -38.08
CA LEU A 149 -3.32 -17.19 -39.43
C LEU A 149 -4.52 -17.39 -40.37
N SER A 150 -5.42 -16.41 -40.46
CA SER A 150 -6.52 -16.43 -41.42
C SER A 150 -7.04 -15.03 -41.77
N LEU A 151 -6.63 -14.59 -42.96
CA LEU A 151 -7.45 -13.87 -43.95
C LEU A 151 -8.27 -12.62 -43.54
N GLY A 152 -7.98 -11.94 -42.44
CA GLY A 152 -8.69 -10.71 -42.11
C GLY A 152 -7.85 -9.76 -41.27
N ASP A 153 -7.83 -8.51 -41.70
CA ASP A 153 -7.04 -7.35 -41.25
C ASP A 153 -7.26 -6.90 -39.78
N ALA A 154 -7.46 -7.83 -38.83
CA ALA A 154 -7.70 -7.53 -37.42
C ALA A 154 -6.65 -8.17 -36.51
N ARG A 155 -5.65 -7.38 -36.11
CA ARG A 155 -4.67 -7.76 -35.08
C ARG A 155 -5.34 -7.66 -33.71
N ALA A 156 -5.72 -8.81 -33.14
CA ALA A 156 -6.20 -8.86 -31.76
C ALA A 156 -5.03 -9.09 -30.78
N TYR A 157 -5.14 -8.55 -29.57
CA TYR A 157 -4.16 -8.72 -28.50
C TYR A 157 -4.78 -9.46 -27.33
N TYR A 158 -4.09 -10.45 -26.76
CA TYR A 158 -4.51 -11.03 -25.49
C TYR A 158 -4.12 -10.11 -24.34
N LEU A 159 -5.12 -9.70 -23.57
CA LEU A 159 -4.98 -8.84 -22.42
C LEU A 159 -5.24 -9.63 -21.14
N SER A 160 -4.47 -9.33 -20.09
CA SER A 160 -4.67 -9.89 -18.75
C SER A 160 -4.85 -8.79 -17.72
N THR A 161 -5.80 -9.01 -16.80
CA THR A 161 -6.05 -8.16 -15.64
C THR A 161 -5.78 -8.89 -14.32
N ALA A 162 -5.00 -9.98 -14.36
CA ALA A 162 -4.78 -10.86 -13.21
C ALA A 162 -4.13 -10.15 -12.01
N LYS A 163 -3.33 -9.10 -12.24
CA LYS A 163 -2.67 -8.33 -11.19
C LYS A 163 -3.62 -7.39 -10.44
N ASN A 164 -3.31 -7.09 -9.18
CA ASN A 164 -4.13 -6.22 -8.32
C ASN A 164 -4.24 -4.76 -8.82
N GLU A 165 -3.18 -4.26 -9.44
CA GLU A 165 -3.12 -2.91 -10.06
C GLU A 165 -3.89 -2.83 -11.40
N LEU A 166 -4.35 -3.98 -11.91
CA LEU A 166 -5.07 -4.12 -13.18
C LEU A 166 -6.53 -4.45 -12.94
N GLY A 167 -7.40 -3.93 -13.81
CA GLY A 167 -8.85 -4.01 -13.68
C GLY A 167 -9.53 -2.74 -14.15
N VAL A 168 -10.77 -2.56 -13.71
CA VAL A 168 -11.60 -1.39 -13.97
C VAL A 168 -11.02 -0.18 -13.22
N VAL A 169 -10.77 0.89 -13.97
CA VAL A 169 -10.27 2.17 -13.47
C VAL A 169 -11.38 3.21 -13.42
N SER A 170 -12.27 3.21 -14.42
CA SER A 170 -13.43 4.10 -14.47
C SER A 170 -14.62 3.34 -15.04
N ALA A 171 -15.76 3.47 -14.39
CA ALA A 171 -17.01 2.88 -14.83
C ALA A 171 -18.14 3.89 -14.67
N GLU A 172 -19.15 3.79 -15.54
CA GLU A 172 -20.34 4.63 -15.49
C GLU A 172 -21.51 3.81 -14.95
N SER A 173 -22.26 4.40 -14.03
CA SER A 173 -23.52 3.82 -13.55
C SER A 173 -24.62 4.00 -14.60
N ALA A 174 -25.73 3.26 -14.47
CA ALA A 174 -26.92 3.43 -15.32
C ALA A 174 -27.49 4.86 -15.30
N ALA A 175 -27.23 5.61 -14.22
CA ALA A 175 -27.60 7.03 -14.09
C ALA A 175 -26.66 8.00 -14.84
N GLY A 176 -25.58 7.51 -15.47
CA GLY A 176 -24.59 8.32 -16.16
C GLY A 176 -23.53 8.98 -15.26
N ALA A 177 -23.51 8.66 -13.97
CA ALA A 177 -22.48 9.13 -13.04
C ALA A 177 -21.30 8.16 -12.97
N THR A 178 -20.08 8.68 -12.80
CA THR A 178 -18.89 7.87 -12.58
C THR A 178 -18.97 7.16 -11.22
N LEU A 179 -18.81 5.83 -11.24
CA LEU A 179 -18.80 5.00 -10.04
C LEU A 179 -17.51 5.22 -9.25
N VAL A 180 -17.62 5.23 -7.92
CA VAL A 180 -16.49 5.35 -6.99
C VAL A 180 -16.14 3.96 -6.43
N PRO A 181 -14.87 3.53 -6.45
CA PRO A 181 -14.49 2.25 -5.88
C PRO A 181 -14.65 2.26 -4.36
N ILE A 182 -15.37 1.28 -3.81
CA ILE A 182 -15.49 1.08 -2.35
C ILE A 182 -14.64 -0.10 -1.90
N SER A 183 -14.47 -1.10 -2.76
CA SER A 183 -13.68 -2.30 -2.48
C SER A 183 -13.04 -2.82 -3.77
N TRP A 184 -12.29 -3.91 -3.65
CA TRP A 184 -11.67 -4.58 -4.80
C TRP A 184 -12.67 -5.18 -5.79
N THR A 185 -13.92 -5.37 -5.36
CA THR A 185 -14.97 -6.07 -6.11
C THR A 185 -16.22 -5.23 -6.33
N GLU A 186 -16.30 -4.06 -5.72
CA GLU A 186 -17.51 -3.24 -5.69
C GLU A 186 -17.20 -1.77 -5.92
N MET A 187 -18.06 -1.13 -6.71
CA MET A 187 -18.09 0.31 -6.92
C MET A 187 -19.49 0.84 -6.62
N GLN A 188 -19.58 2.04 -6.05
CA GLN A 188 -20.84 2.66 -5.68
C GLN A 188 -21.11 3.91 -6.49
N CYS A 189 -22.35 4.09 -6.92
CA CYS A 189 -22.79 5.33 -7.56
C CYS A 189 -22.99 6.42 -6.50
N PRO A 190 -22.34 7.59 -6.64
CA PRO A 190 -22.47 8.67 -5.66
C PRO A 190 -23.87 9.31 -5.68
N LEU A 191 -24.59 9.25 -6.80
CA LEU A 191 -25.92 9.86 -6.93
C LEU A 191 -27.04 8.94 -6.41
N THR A 192 -26.98 7.65 -6.72
CA THR A 192 -28.05 6.71 -6.40
C THR A 192 -27.76 5.85 -5.19
N GLY A 193 -26.50 5.83 -4.71
CA GLY A 193 -26.03 4.93 -3.66
C GLY A 193 -26.00 3.45 -4.05
N GLN A 194 -26.35 3.10 -5.30
CA GLN A 194 -26.37 1.71 -5.75
C GLN A 194 -24.96 1.14 -5.86
N ILE A 195 -24.80 -0.07 -5.36
CA ILE A 195 -23.53 -0.82 -5.41
C ILE A 195 -23.57 -1.73 -6.62
N GLU A 196 -22.53 -1.65 -7.43
CA GLU A 196 -22.33 -2.48 -8.60
C GLU A 196 -21.01 -3.25 -8.50
N GLN A 197 -21.03 -4.53 -8.84
CA GLN A 197 -19.82 -5.35 -8.82
C GLN A 197 -18.97 -5.10 -10.05
N ARG A 198 -17.65 -4.93 -9.84
CA ARG A 198 -16.60 -4.76 -10.87
C ARG A 198 -15.26 -5.28 -10.35
N LYS A 199 -14.36 -5.73 -11.23
CA LYS A 199 -12.98 -6.04 -10.84
C LYS A 199 -12.16 -4.75 -10.78
N VAL A 200 -12.13 -4.09 -9.63
CA VAL A 200 -11.49 -2.78 -9.47
C VAL A 200 -9.95 -2.91 -9.45
N ALA A 201 -9.27 -1.92 -10.05
CA ALA A 201 -7.83 -1.75 -9.99
C ALA A 201 -7.41 -0.95 -8.75
N LYS A 202 -6.33 -1.36 -8.06
CA LYS A 202 -5.83 -0.67 -6.84
C LYS A 202 -5.56 0.83 -7.05
N ASP A 203 -4.99 1.18 -8.20
CA ASP A 203 -4.53 2.55 -8.47
C ASP A 203 -5.69 3.52 -8.80
N CYS A 204 -6.94 3.05 -8.79
CA CYS A 204 -8.13 3.92 -8.81
C CYS A 204 -8.28 4.72 -7.49
N PHE A 205 -7.61 4.29 -6.41
CA PHE A 205 -7.65 4.96 -5.11
C PHE A 205 -6.76 6.22 -5.01
N ASP A 206 -6.00 6.57 -6.06
CA ASP A 206 -5.21 7.80 -6.09
C ASP A 206 -6.02 8.95 -6.71
N LEU A 207 -6.97 9.48 -5.93
CA LEU A 207 -7.50 10.82 -6.19
C LEU A 207 -6.33 11.82 -6.10
N PRO A 208 -6.17 12.74 -7.08
CA PRO A 208 -5.18 13.81 -6.98
C PRO A 208 -5.35 14.55 -5.64
N PRO A 209 -4.26 14.93 -4.96
CA PRO A 209 -4.35 15.70 -3.70
C PRO A 209 -5.10 17.04 -3.87
N ASP A 210 -5.24 17.52 -5.10
CA ASP A 210 -6.01 18.73 -5.45
C ASP A 210 -7.53 18.53 -5.43
N TYR A 211 -8.03 17.28 -5.50
CA TYR A 211 -9.47 16.98 -5.52
C TYR A 211 -10.13 17.27 -4.17
N PHE A 212 -9.41 17.03 -3.06
CA PHE A 212 -9.86 17.40 -1.72
C PHE A 212 -9.85 18.91 -1.46
N GLN A 213 -9.17 19.70 -2.29
CA GLN A 213 -9.14 21.16 -2.17
C GLN A 213 -10.27 21.85 -2.95
N GLN A 214 -10.94 21.13 -3.87
CA GLN A 214 -12.05 21.64 -4.69
C GLN A 214 -13.44 21.26 -4.17
N LEU A 215 -13.53 20.47 -3.10
CA LEU A 215 -14.80 20.21 -2.42
C LEU A 215 -15.26 21.48 -1.67
N PRO A 216 -16.54 21.90 -1.81
CA PRO A 216 -17.09 23.02 -1.06
C PRO A 216 -17.00 22.76 0.45
N SER A 217 -16.88 23.84 1.21
CA SER A 217 -16.58 23.88 2.66
C SER A 217 -17.42 22.96 3.55
N ASP A 218 -18.58 22.52 3.08
CA ASP A 218 -19.52 21.63 3.79
C ASP A 218 -19.14 20.14 3.74
N LEU A 219 -18.11 19.75 2.96
CA LEU A 219 -17.57 18.38 2.94
C LEU A 219 -16.08 18.32 3.30
N ARG A 220 -15.58 19.35 4.00
CA ARG A 220 -14.43 19.16 4.89
C ARG A 220 -14.97 18.51 6.16
N LEU A 221 -14.97 17.18 6.20
CA LEU A 221 -15.04 16.50 7.50
C LEU A 221 -13.72 16.81 8.21
N ASP A 222 -13.69 17.90 8.97
CA ASP A 222 -12.64 18.11 9.94
C ASP A 222 -12.64 16.88 10.84
N LEU A 223 -11.51 16.15 10.90
CA LEU A 223 -11.39 14.93 11.72
C LEU A 223 -11.77 15.18 13.19
N ASN A 224 -11.75 16.44 13.62
CA ASN A 224 -12.19 16.87 14.94
C ASN A 224 -13.73 16.85 15.09
N ASP A 225 -14.49 17.17 14.04
CA ASP A 225 -15.96 17.15 14.08
C ASP A 225 -16.50 15.73 13.94
N ALA A 226 -15.87 14.89 13.11
CA ALA A 226 -16.21 13.46 13.05
C ALA A 226 -15.90 12.74 14.38
N ALA A 227 -14.81 13.12 15.07
CA ALA A 227 -14.49 12.62 16.39
C ALA A 227 -15.43 13.20 17.48
N PHE A 228 -15.90 14.43 17.33
CA PHE A 228 -16.87 15.07 18.22
C PHE A 228 -18.27 14.45 18.07
N ASP A 229 -18.71 14.17 16.83
CA ASP A 229 -19.96 13.49 16.53
C ASP A 229 -19.92 11.99 16.88
N LEU A 230 -18.76 11.33 16.78
CA LEU A 230 -18.57 9.96 17.33
C LEU A 230 -18.53 9.95 18.86
N SER A 231 -18.05 11.03 19.49
CA SER A 231 -18.05 11.16 20.96
C SER A 231 -19.43 11.47 21.54
N ASN A 232 -20.31 12.11 20.75
CA ASN A 232 -21.65 12.54 21.17
C ASN A 232 -22.80 11.72 20.54
N GLY A 233 -22.51 10.91 19.51
CA GLY A 233 -23.47 10.09 18.79
C GLY A 233 -23.77 8.75 19.48
N SER A 234 -24.54 7.89 18.80
CA SER A 234 -25.18 6.65 19.31
C SER A 234 -24.29 5.66 20.08
N VAL A 235 -22.98 5.84 20.08
CA VAL A 235 -22.02 5.10 20.93
C VAL A 235 -22.17 5.47 22.42
N LEU A 236 -22.55 6.71 22.76
CA LEU A 236 -22.83 7.10 24.15
C LEU A 236 -24.10 6.43 24.71
N ASP A 237 -25.09 6.20 23.84
CA ASP A 237 -26.35 5.55 24.20
C ASP A 237 -26.19 4.02 24.30
N GLU A 238 -25.25 3.42 23.54
CA GLU A 238 -24.99 1.97 23.58
C GLU A 238 -23.89 1.54 24.57
N CYS A 239 -22.87 2.37 24.84
CA CYS A 239 -21.75 2.01 25.74
C CYS A 239 -21.83 2.58 27.16
N GLY A 240 -22.77 3.50 27.44
CA GLY A 240 -22.93 4.09 28.77
C GLY A 240 -21.78 5.03 29.18
N LYS A 241 -22.11 6.09 29.93
CA LYS A 241 -21.16 7.14 30.34
C LYS A 241 -19.92 6.61 31.07
N GLU A 242 -20.07 5.54 31.83
CA GLU A 242 -19.01 4.96 32.65
C GLU A 242 -17.91 4.30 31.81
N LEU A 243 -18.26 3.61 30.71
CA LEU A 243 -17.29 2.99 29.81
C LEU A 243 -16.56 4.05 28.97
N GLY A 244 -17.26 5.12 28.59
CA GLY A 244 -16.69 6.26 27.88
C GLY A 244 -15.62 7.00 28.69
N GLU A 245 -15.87 7.24 29.98
CA GLU A 245 -14.88 7.85 30.88
C GLU A 245 -13.67 6.94 31.11
N ILE A 246 -13.87 5.63 31.21
CA ILE A 246 -12.77 4.66 31.35
C ILE A 246 -11.90 4.63 30.09
N LEU A 247 -12.49 4.62 28.90
CA LEU A 247 -11.77 4.65 27.63
C LEU A 247 -11.01 5.96 27.43
N LEU A 248 -11.60 7.10 27.81
CA LEU A 248 -10.94 8.41 27.77
C LEU A 248 -9.77 8.52 28.76
N ASN A 249 -9.90 7.94 29.95
CA ASN A 249 -8.80 7.90 30.92
C ASN A 249 -7.69 6.95 30.46
N LEU A 250 -8.05 5.84 29.82
CA LEU A 250 -7.09 4.89 29.26
C LEU A 250 -6.32 5.50 28.07
N SER A 251 -6.99 6.23 27.19
CA SER A 251 -6.36 6.91 26.06
C SER A 251 -5.40 8.00 26.53
N ARG A 252 -5.81 8.83 27.50
CA ARG A 252 -4.94 9.84 28.13
C ARG A 252 -3.73 9.22 28.83
N ALA A 253 -3.92 8.11 29.54
CA ALA A 253 -2.83 7.38 30.18
C ALA A 253 -1.86 6.78 29.15
N TRP A 254 -2.39 6.28 28.02
CA TRP A 254 -1.61 5.75 26.92
C TRP A 254 -0.80 6.85 26.21
N GLU A 255 -1.41 7.99 25.87
CA GLU A 255 -0.73 9.13 25.24
C GLU A 255 0.42 9.66 26.10
N LEU A 256 0.21 9.74 27.41
CA LEU A 256 1.24 10.18 28.36
C LEU A 256 2.37 9.15 28.52
N ALA A 257 2.04 7.86 28.58
CA ALA A 257 3.03 6.79 28.68
C ALA A 257 3.85 6.65 27.38
N PHE A 258 3.18 6.78 26.23
CA PHE A 258 3.80 6.70 24.91
C PHE A 258 4.66 7.94 24.63
N GLY A 259 4.18 9.14 24.97
CA GLY A 259 4.96 10.38 24.89
C GLY A 259 6.27 10.30 25.69
N LYS A 260 6.21 9.80 26.93
CA LYS A 260 7.41 9.58 27.77
C LYS A 260 8.38 8.55 27.17
N ARG A 261 7.87 7.48 26.55
CA ARG A 261 8.69 6.45 25.86
C ARG A 261 9.31 6.94 24.56
N LEU A 262 8.62 7.80 23.81
CA LEU A 262 9.16 8.46 22.62
C LEU A 262 10.30 9.40 22.98
N ILE A 263 10.15 10.19 24.06
CA ILE A 263 11.22 11.07 24.54
C ILE A 263 12.45 10.25 24.98
N SER A 264 12.25 9.16 25.74
CA SER A 264 13.37 8.35 26.23
C SER A 264 14.09 7.59 25.12
N SER A 265 13.35 7.01 24.18
CA SER A 265 13.91 6.36 22.98
C SER A 265 14.60 7.37 22.07
N GLY A 266 13.99 8.54 21.82
CA GLY A 266 14.58 9.60 21.01
C GLY A 266 15.91 10.11 21.59
N ARG A 267 16.03 10.26 22.92
CA ARG A 267 17.30 10.59 23.58
C ARG A 267 18.37 9.51 23.40
N ARG A 268 17.98 8.23 23.41
CA ARG A 268 18.90 7.11 23.14
C ARG A 268 19.38 7.12 21.69
N PHE A 269 18.50 7.41 20.73
CA PHE A 269 18.88 7.59 19.33
C PHE A 269 19.80 8.80 19.12
N GLN A 270 19.55 9.90 19.83
CA GLN A 270 20.43 11.08 19.81
C GLN A 270 21.84 10.78 20.36
N SER A 271 21.94 9.86 21.34
CA SER A 271 23.23 9.45 21.92
C SER A 271 24.04 8.46 21.07
N MET A 272 23.44 7.85 20.03
CA MET A 272 24.11 6.84 19.18
C MET A 272 24.97 7.44 18.04
N GLY A 273 25.13 8.77 17.98
CA GLY A 273 26.02 9.44 17.03
C GLY A 273 25.49 9.50 15.59
N GLN A 274 26.28 10.08 14.70
CA GLN A 274 25.89 10.38 13.31
C GLN A 274 26.33 9.24 12.38
N TYR A 275 25.42 8.29 12.10
CA TYR A 275 25.60 7.31 11.03
C TYR A 275 24.85 7.78 9.78
N GLY A 276 25.50 7.74 8.61
CA GLY A 276 24.94 8.20 7.33
C GLY A 276 24.75 9.73 7.24
N GLN A 277 23.83 10.20 6.39
CA GLN A 277 23.54 11.63 6.15
C GLN A 277 22.79 12.34 7.32
N GLY A 278 22.91 11.85 8.56
CA GLY A 278 22.26 12.45 9.73
C GLY A 278 20.76 12.16 9.88
N GLU A 279 20.25 11.14 9.19
CA GLU A 279 18.83 10.76 9.23
C GLU A 279 18.37 10.29 10.61
N LEU A 280 19.21 9.51 11.31
CA LEU A 280 18.92 9.05 12.68
C LEU A 280 18.77 10.20 13.68
N GLN A 281 19.49 11.30 13.45
CA GLN A 281 19.41 12.49 14.30
C GLN A 281 18.15 13.31 14.04
N LYS A 282 17.72 13.40 12.77
CA LYS A 282 16.41 13.97 12.40
C LYS A 282 15.28 13.14 13.01
N ILE A 283 15.35 11.81 12.91
CA ILE A 283 14.37 10.89 13.50
C ILE A 283 14.31 11.06 15.02
N ALA A 284 15.47 11.14 15.69
CA ALA A 284 15.55 11.38 17.13
C ALA A 284 14.91 12.72 17.53
N GLN A 285 15.16 13.81 16.79
CA GLN A 285 14.59 15.13 17.06
C GLN A 285 13.07 15.15 16.85
N THR A 286 12.57 14.53 15.77
CA THR A 286 11.15 14.38 15.51
C THR A 286 10.48 13.56 16.61
N MET A 287 11.10 12.45 17.02
CA MET A 287 10.60 11.57 18.10
C MET A 287 10.47 12.30 19.44
N ILE A 288 11.48 13.10 19.80
CA ILE A 288 11.46 13.91 21.04
C ILE A 288 10.40 15.02 20.95
N THR A 289 10.27 15.67 19.80
CA THR A 289 9.31 16.77 19.61
C THR A 289 7.88 16.26 19.68
N SER A 290 7.57 15.17 18.98
CA SER A 290 6.26 14.52 19.03
C SER A 290 5.95 13.98 20.43
N GLY A 291 6.91 13.36 21.11
CA GLY A 291 6.73 12.87 22.47
C GLY A 291 6.46 13.99 23.48
N LYS A 292 7.07 15.17 23.31
CA LYS A 292 6.80 16.37 24.12
C LYS A 292 5.40 16.93 23.85
N LEU A 293 4.95 16.97 22.59
CA LEU A 293 3.60 17.42 22.25
C LEU A 293 2.52 16.50 22.83
N LEU A 294 2.70 15.18 22.71
CA LEU A 294 1.79 14.19 23.29
C LEU A 294 1.76 14.25 24.82
N SER A 295 2.90 14.52 25.46
CA SER A 295 2.97 14.69 26.91
C SER A 295 2.41 16.03 27.40
N ALA A 296 2.45 17.07 26.56
CA ALA A 296 1.96 18.41 26.88
C ALA A 296 0.46 18.59 26.62
N SER A 297 -0.15 17.71 25.81
CA SER A 297 -1.60 17.71 25.56
C SER A 297 -2.44 17.26 26.76
N SER A 298 -1.82 16.83 27.86
CA SER A 298 -2.50 16.55 29.14
C SER A 298 -2.21 17.66 30.17
N MET A 299 -3.19 18.49 30.48
CA MET A 299 -3.15 19.38 31.65
C MET A 299 -3.47 18.61 32.95
N PRO A 300 -2.94 19.03 34.12
CA PRO A 300 -2.92 18.21 35.32
C PRO A 300 -4.27 18.16 36.04
N MET A 301 -4.62 16.99 36.57
CA MET A 301 -5.74 16.81 37.50
C MET A 301 -5.24 17.07 38.93
N GLU A 302 -5.99 17.89 39.67
CA GLU A 302 -5.73 18.31 41.05
C GLU A 302 -5.54 17.14 42.01
N THR A 303 -4.59 17.31 42.92
CA THR A 303 -4.41 16.47 44.10
C THR A 303 -5.48 16.79 45.14
N ASP A 304 -6.39 15.86 45.37
CA ASP A 304 -7.22 15.86 46.58
C ASP A 304 -6.73 14.82 47.61
N LYS A 305 -6.68 15.29 48.85
CA LYS A 305 -6.36 14.58 50.11
C LYS A 305 -7.41 13.49 50.37
N GLU A 306 -7.26 12.41 51.12
CA GLU A 306 -6.49 11.97 52.30
C GLU A 306 -6.73 10.42 52.32
N SER A 307 -5.88 9.53 52.84
CA SER A 307 -5.74 9.24 54.26
C SER A 307 -4.70 8.12 54.48
N LYS A 308 -3.88 8.33 55.51
CA LYS A 308 -2.86 7.42 56.08
C LYS A 308 -3.41 6.01 56.34
N LYS A 309 -2.84 4.99 55.69
CA LYS A 309 -2.79 3.60 56.17
C LYS A 309 -1.49 2.94 55.71
N GLU A 310 -0.92 2.12 56.59
CA GLU A 310 0.48 1.67 56.58
C GLU A 310 0.96 1.12 55.23
N THR A 311 2.13 1.59 54.81
CA THR A 311 2.73 1.35 53.50
C THR A 311 4.07 0.66 53.64
N ARG A 312 4.23 -0.49 52.97
CA ARG A 312 5.55 -1.07 52.70
C ARG A 312 6.08 -0.50 51.39
N VAL A 313 7.16 0.27 51.48
CA VAL A 313 7.78 0.95 50.35
C VAL A 313 8.79 0.01 49.70
N PHE A 314 8.52 -0.46 48.48
CA PHE A 314 9.51 -1.18 47.67
C PHE A 314 10.25 -0.20 46.77
N LYS A 315 11.58 -0.11 46.93
CA LYS A 315 12.44 0.78 46.13
C LYS A 315 12.86 0.08 44.84
N PHE A 316 12.43 0.60 43.70
CA PHE A 316 12.93 0.21 42.37
C PHE A 316 13.65 1.40 41.73
N GLY A 317 14.94 1.54 41.99
CA GLY A 317 15.73 2.69 41.53
C GLY A 317 15.24 4.00 42.17
N GLU A 318 14.92 5.01 41.35
CA GLU A 318 14.42 6.32 41.81
C GLU A 318 12.90 6.37 42.05
N LEU A 319 12.14 5.35 41.63
CA LEU A 319 10.69 5.30 41.86
C LEU A 319 10.39 4.66 43.23
N GLN A 320 9.75 5.44 44.11
CA GLN A 320 9.13 4.95 45.34
C GLN A 320 7.64 4.79 45.08
N VAL A 321 7.16 3.55 44.96
CA VAL A 321 5.75 3.25 44.75
C VAL A 321 5.20 2.57 45.99
N GLU A 322 4.26 3.26 46.65
CA GLU A 322 3.54 2.76 47.81
C GLU A 322 2.41 1.81 47.37
N ILE A 323 2.57 0.52 47.66
CA ILE A 323 1.58 -0.51 47.34
C ILE A 323 0.72 -0.74 48.59
N THR A 324 -0.54 -0.30 48.53
CA THR A 324 -1.56 -0.64 49.54
C THR A 324 -2.22 -1.98 49.16
N PRO A 325 -2.80 -2.72 50.12
CA PRO A 325 -3.46 -4.00 49.84
C PRO A 325 -4.59 -3.89 48.79
N GLN A 326 -5.30 -2.75 48.76
CA GLN A 326 -6.31 -2.47 47.73
C GLN A 326 -5.69 -2.30 46.33
N LYS A 327 -4.59 -1.54 46.21
CA LYS A 327 -3.88 -1.35 44.94
C LYS A 327 -3.27 -2.66 44.42
N ALA A 328 -2.78 -3.53 45.32
CA ALA A 328 -2.27 -4.85 44.98
C ALA A 328 -3.38 -5.77 44.43
N ASN A 329 -4.56 -5.78 45.05
CA ASN A 329 -5.71 -6.55 44.56
C ASN A 329 -6.22 -6.05 43.20
N ILE A 330 -6.30 -4.73 42.99
CA ILE A 330 -6.67 -4.15 41.70
C ILE A 330 -5.64 -4.53 40.63
N GLY A 331 -4.34 -4.44 40.95
CA GLY A 331 -3.26 -4.88 40.05
C GLY A 331 -3.34 -6.37 39.70
N ALA A 332 -3.72 -7.23 40.65
CA ALA A 332 -3.94 -8.66 40.40
C ALA A 332 -5.12 -8.91 39.45
N VAL A 333 -6.23 -8.16 39.60
CA VAL A 333 -7.38 -8.26 38.68
C VAL A 333 -6.99 -7.81 37.26
N ILE A 334 -6.27 -6.70 37.13
CA ILE A 334 -5.76 -6.22 35.83
C ILE A 334 -4.83 -7.25 35.18
N GLY A 335 -3.91 -7.83 35.96
CA GLY A 335 -3.02 -8.91 35.49
C GLY A 335 -3.79 -10.16 35.03
N LEU A 336 -4.86 -10.54 35.73
CA LEU A 336 -5.69 -11.67 35.35
C LEU A 336 -6.36 -11.42 33.98
N VAL A 337 -7.00 -10.26 33.81
CA VAL A 337 -7.70 -9.87 32.58
C VAL A 337 -6.72 -9.80 31.41
N PHE A 338 -5.56 -9.15 31.60
CA PHE A 338 -4.53 -9.08 30.58
C PHE A 338 -3.99 -10.46 30.20
N GLY A 339 -3.82 -11.37 31.17
CA GLY A 339 -3.37 -12.74 30.92
C GLY A 339 -4.37 -13.54 30.07
N ILE A 340 -5.66 -13.41 30.35
CA ILE A 340 -6.74 -14.07 29.59
C ILE A 340 -6.78 -13.53 28.16
N LEU A 341 -6.74 -12.21 27.98
CA LEU A 341 -6.75 -11.59 26.64
C LEU A 341 -5.52 -12.00 25.82
N SER A 342 -4.32 -12.00 26.42
CA SER A 342 -3.10 -12.48 25.75
C SER A 342 -3.16 -13.96 25.37
N TRP A 343 -3.83 -14.78 26.19
CA TRP A 343 -4.05 -16.20 25.90
C TRP A 343 -5.04 -16.39 24.74
N GLU A 344 -6.17 -15.69 24.75
CA GLU A 344 -7.17 -15.75 23.67
C GLU A 344 -6.58 -15.27 22.33
N LEU A 345 -5.78 -14.20 22.36
CA LEU A 345 -5.07 -13.70 21.18
C LEU A 345 -4.09 -14.75 20.64
N ALA A 346 -3.34 -15.45 21.51
CA ALA A 346 -2.44 -16.52 21.10
C ALA A 346 -3.19 -17.69 20.44
N GLN A 347 -4.33 -18.09 21.02
CA GLN A 347 -5.19 -19.14 20.45
C GLN A 347 -5.78 -18.71 19.09
N GLY A 348 -6.21 -17.45 18.96
CA GLY A 348 -6.66 -16.88 17.69
C GLY A 348 -5.59 -16.98 16.60
N ILE A 349 -4.36 -16.56 16.91
CA ILE A 349 -3.23 -16.65 15.97
C ILE A 349 -2.86 -18.11 15.65
N GLN A 350 -2.97 -19.03 16.61
CA GLN A 350 -2.68 -20.45 16.41
C GLN A 350 -3.75 -21.14 15.55
N SER A 351 -5.01 -20.72 15.66
CA SER A 351 -6.14 -21.32 14.93
C SER A 351 -6.14 -21.05 13.42
N ILE A 352 -5.37 -20.06 12.95
CA ILE A 352 -5.28 -19.71 11.53
C ILE A 352 -4.43 -20.76 10.77
N PRO A 353 -4.99 -21.57 9.86
CA PRO A 353 -4.21 -22.56 9.11
C PRO A 353 -3.22 -21.87 8.17
N GLU A 354 -1.96 -22.33 8.12
CA GLU A 354 -0.90 -21.74 7.28
C GLU A 354 -1.25 -21.73 5.79
N SER A 355 -2.15 -22.60 5.35
CA SER A 355 -2.63 -22.68 3.97
C SER A 355 -3.67 -21.62 3.58
N SER A 356 -4.18 -20.83 4.53
CA SER A 356 -5.21 -19.79 4.28
C SER A 356 -4.65 -18.44 3.82
N LEU A 357 -3.34 -18.22 4.00
CA LEU A 357 -2.69 -16.96 3.67
C LEU A 357 -1.79 -17.16 2.46
N GLU A 358 -2.23 -16.67 1.31
CA GLU A 358 -1.46 -16.69 0.07
C GLU A 358 -0.46 -15.52 0.09
N TYR A 359 0.84 -15.83 0.16
CA TYR A 359 1.90 -14.82 0.22
C TYR A 359 2.43 -14.53 -1.18
N ALA A 360 2.71 -13.25 -1.46
CA ALA A 360 3.12 -12.80 -2.79
C ALA A 360 4.50 -13.33 -3.25
N ASN A 361 5.37 -13.76 -2.31
CA ASN A 361 6.65 -14.40 -2.62
C ASN A 361 7.18 -15.21 -1.40
N ASP A 362 8.23 -16.01 -1.65
CA ASP A 362 8.85 -16.88 -0.63
C ASP A 362 9.53 -16.11 0.52
N ASN A 363 10.07 -14.91 0.27
CA ASN A 363 10.61 -14.05 1.33
C ASN A 363 9.50 -13.51 2.26
N ALA A 364 8.34 -13.19 1.71
CA ALA A 364 7.16 -12.76 2.47
C ALA A 364 6.59 -13.92 3.29
N LEU A 365 6.62 -15.14 2.75
CA LEU A 365 6.28 -16.36 3.48
C LEU A 365 7.22 -16.59 4.68
N LEU A 366 8.54 -16.45 4.47
CA LEU A 366 9.54 -16.60 5.55
C LEU A 366 9.37 -15.53 6.63
N LEU A 367 9.15 -14.27 6.24
CA LEU A 367 8.89 -13.17 7.18
C LEU A 367 7.60 -13.40 7.98
N ALA A 368 6.52 -13.84 7.32
CA ALA A 368 5.26 -14.10 7.99
C ALA A 368 5.33 -15.28 8.96
N LYS A 369 6.06 -16.35 8.60
CA LYS A 369 6.35 -17.48 9.51
C LYS A 369 7.17 -17.03 10.71
N SER A 370 8.22 -16.24 10.49
CA SER A 370 9.05 -15.69 11.57
C SER A 370 8.24 -14.77 12.50
N LEU A 371 7.41 -13.88 11.94
CA LEU A 371 6.56 -12.96 12.68
C LEU A 371 5.48 -13.71 13.49
N ARG A 372 4.87 -14.75 12.92
CA ARG A 372 3.89 -15.59 13.61
C ARG A 372 4.49 -16.29 14.82
N VAL A 373 5.68 -16.89 14.66
CA VAL A 373 6.40 -17.54 15.77
C VAL A 373 6.76 -16.50 16.84
N ALA A 374 7.22 -15.31 16.45
CA ALA A 374 7.53 -14.24 17.38
C ALA A 374 6.28 -13.75 18.14
N LEU A 375 5.15 -13.54 17.46
CA LEU A 375 3.89 -13.12 18.07
C LEU A 375 3.35 -14.16 19.06
N LEU A 376 3.38 -15.45 18.69
CA LEU A 376 2.98 -16.54 19.60
C LEU A 376 3.89 -16.58 20.83
N ALA A 377 5.21 -16.48 20.66
CA ALA A 377 6.15 -16.46 21.77
C ALA A 377 5.91 -15.27 22.72
N VAL A 378 5.66 -14.08 22.17
CA VAL A 378 5.33 -12.87 22.96
C VAL A 378 4.00 -13.02 23.69
N CYS A 379 2.96 -13.52 23.04
CA CYS A 379 1.63 -13.66 23.66
C CYS A 379 1.65 -14.70 24.78
N PHE A 380 2.24 -15.90 24.56
CA PHE A 380 2.33 -16.93 25.61
C PHE A 380 3.24 -16.53 26.77
N SER A 381 4.39 -15.89 26.50
CA SER A 381 5.26 -15.39 27.57
C SER A 381 4.60 -14.28 28.37
N SER A 382 3.85 -13.38 27.72
CA SER A 382 3.09 -12.34 28.41
C SER A 382 1.97 -12.92 29.28
N ALA A 383 1.23 -13.93 28.80
CA ALA A 383 0.20 -14.61 29.56
C ALA A 383 0.78 -15.32 30.80
N PHE A 384 1.92 -16.00 30.64
CA PHE A 384 2.63 -16.64 31.73
C PHE A 384 3.13 -15.63 32.79
N LEU A 385 3.79 -14.56 32.35
CA LEU A 385 4.25 -13.49 33.24
C LEU A 385 3.07 -12.80 33.94
N SER A 386 1.95 -12.63 33.25
CA SER A 386 0.73 -12.06 33.85
C SER A 386 0.14 -12.97 34.92
N ALA A 387 0.14 -14.29 34.71
CA ALA A 387 -0.28 -15.25 35.72
C ALA A 387 0.63 -15.22 36.95
N CYS A 388 1.96 -15.21 36.75
CA CYS A 388 2.93 -15.11 37.84
C CYS A 388 2.78 -13.81 38.64
N THR A 389 2.62 -12.67 37.96
CA THR A 389 2.44 -11.37 38.61
C THR A 389 1.11 -11.26 39.35
N THR A 390 0.04 -11.84 38.81
CA THR A 390 -1.27 -11.92 39.47
C THR A 390 -1.18 -12.69 40.79
N VAL A 391 -0.54 -13.87 40.77
CA VAL A 391 -0.33 -14.68 41.98
C VAL A 391 0.56 -13.95 42.98
N ALA A 392 1.64 -13.32 42.52
CA ALA A 392 2.55 -12.57 43.39
C ALA A 392 1.86 -11.38 44.06
N LEU A 393 1.09 -10.57 43.31
CA LEU A 393 0.35 -9.43 43.85
C LEU A 393 -0.76 -9.87 44.81
N PHE A 394 -1.43 -10.98 44.52
CA PHE A 394 -2.46 -11.54 45.40
C PHE A 394 -1.88 -12.06 46.73
N LEU A 395 -0.74 -12.75 46.68
CA LEU A 395 -0.03 -13.18 47.89
C LEU A 395 0.50 -11.99 48.70
N LEU A 396 1.01 -10.97 48.01
CA LEU A 396 1.48 -9.73 48.64
C LEU A 396 0.33 -8.96 49.30
N ALA A 397 -0.83 -8.88 48.65
CA ALA A 397 -2.03 -8.28 49.23
C ALA A 397 -2.50 -9.01 50.50
N ARG A 398 -2.41 -10.35 50.52
CA ARG A 398 -2.72 -11.17 51.71
C ARG A 398 -1.73 -10.96 52.84
N GLN A 399 -0.44 -10.88 52.55
CA GLN A 399 0.60 -10.60 53.56
C GLN A 399 0.43 -9.22 54.18
N LEU A 400 0.12 -8.19 53.37
CA LEU A 400 -0.15 -6.85 53.88
C LEU A 400 -1.42 -6.79 54.72
N LYS A 401 -2.46 -7.56 54.36
CA LYS A 401 -3.70 -7.63 55.14
C LYS A 401 -3.52 -8.32 56.49
N SER A 402 -2.66 -9.33 56.59
CA SER A 402 -2.34 -10.02 57.85
C SER A 402 -1.40 -9.25 58.78
N GLU A 403 -0.78 -8.17 58.29
CA GLU A 403 0.04 -7.26 59.09
C GLU A 403 -0.80 -6.10 59.66
N GLU A 404 -2.04 -5.93 59.19
CA GLU A 404 -2.99 -4.87 59.58
C GLU A 404 -3.99 -5.33 60.67
N ASP A 405 -4.10 -6.66 60.92
CA ASP A 405 -4.85 -7.31 62.02
C ASP A 405 -3.89 -7.77 63.13
#